data_AF-A0A392R5B0-F1
#
_entry.id   AF-A0A392R5B0-F1
#
_cell.length_a   1.000
_cell.length_b   1.000
_cell.length_c   1.000
_cell.angle_alpha   90.00
_cell.angle_beta   90.00
_cell.angle_gamma   90.00
#
_symmetry.space_group_name_H-M   'P 1'
#
loop_
_entity.id
_entity.type
_entity.pdbx_description
1 polymer ?
#
loop_
_entity_poly.entity_id
_entity_poly.type
_entity_poly.pdbx_seq_one_letter_code
_entity_poly.pdbx_strand_id
1 'polypeptide(L)' 'QELELDGVRDILSSKDIPNGGENLGAKSAFGSEPLFAEEIARCVGERLAFVVADTQKLADMAANSSVVDY' A
#
# COMPACT_ATOMS: atom_id res chain seq x y z
N GLN A 1 -17.11 -10.55 8.92
CA GLN A 1 -16.40 -11.84 8.88
C GLN A 1 -14.93 -11.48 8.79
N GLU A 2 -14.22 -11.60 9.90
CA GLU A 2 -12.78 -11.36 9.96
C GLU A 2 -12.16 -12.47 9.12
N LEU A 3 -11.74 -12.15 7.90
CA LEU A 3 -10.91 -13.05 7.12
C LEU A 3 -9.58 -13.08 7.86
N GLU A 4 -9.40 -14.03 8.78
CA GLU A 4 -8.06 -14.51 9.12
C GLU A 4 -7.49 -15.03 7.79
N LEU A 5 -6.84 -14.12 7.06
CA LEU A 5 -6.01 -14.45 5.92
C LEU A 5 -4.80 -15.14 6.52
N ASP A 6 -4.91 -16.45 6.75
CA ASP A 6 -3.85 -17.25 7.35
C ASP A 6 -2.54 -17.01 6.59
N GLY A 7 -1.56 -16.42 7.28
CA GLY A 7 -0.27 -16.01 6.72
C GLY A 7 -0.15 -14.57 6.19
N VAL A 8 -1.20 -13.75 6.18
CA VAL A 8 -1.05 -12.28 6.04
C VAL A 8 -0.69 -11.70 7.40
N ARG A 9 0.36 -10.89 7.42
CA ARG A 9 0.96 -10.36 8.64
C ARG A 9 0.58 -8.90 8.87
N ASP A 10 0.53 -8.12 7.80
CA ASP A 10 0.20 -6.70 7.88
C ASP A 10 -0.22 -6.12 6.52
N ILE A 11 -0.84 -4.95 6.55
CA ILE A 11 -1.14 -4.13 5.37
C ILE A 11 -0.69 -2.71 5.68
N LEU A 12 0.38 -2.27 5.03
CA LEU A 12 0.99 -0.96 5.25
C LEU A 12 0.46 0.07 4.24
N SER A 13 0.25 1.29 4.71
CA SER A 13 -0.27 2.42 3.94
C SER A 13 0.52 3.69 4.24
N SER A 14 0.09 4.83 3.67
CA SER A 14 0.63 6.16 4.02
C SER A 14 0.52 6.46 5.53
N LYS A 15 -0.42 5.85 6.25
CA LYS A 15 -0.63 6.05 7.70
C LYS A 15 0.40 5.34 8.57
N ASP A 16 1.10 4.35 8.01
CA ASP A 16 2.05 3.52 8.74
C ASP A 16 3.49 4.04 8.61
N ILE A 17 3.67 5.17 7.93
CA ILE A 17 4.96 5.85 7.85
C ILE A 17 5.33 6.35 9.25
N PRO A 18 6.52 5.99 9.77
CA PRO A 18 6.90 6.33 11.14
C PRO A 18 7.09 7.83 11.32
N ASN A 19 6.96 8.30 12.56
CA ASN A 19 7.23 9.69 12.91
C ASN A 19 8.64 10.12 12.47
N GLY A 20 8.72 11.22 11.72
CA GLY A 20 9.96 11.71 11.12
C GLY A 20 10.33 11.06 9.77
N GLY A 21 9.55 10.07 9.31
CA GLY A 21 9.59 9.57 7.94
C GLY A 21 8.77 10.43 6.98
N GLU A 22 9.06 10.31 5.68
CA GLU A 22 8.36 11.01 4.61
C GLU A 22 7.73 10.02 3.63
N ASN A 23 6.52 10.33 3.15
CA ASN A 23 5.81 9.58 2.10
C ASN A 23 6.41 9.87 0.72
N LEU A 24 7.69 9.56 0.51
CA LEU A 24 8.42 9.86 -0.73
C LEU A 24 8.78 8.56 -1.47
N GLY A 25 8.13 8.30 -2.60
CA GLY A 25 8.34 7.11 -3.42
C GLY A 25 9.38 7.32 -4.51
N ALA A 26 9.42 8.50 -5.10
CA ALA A 26 10.43 8.88 -6.10
C ALA A 26 10.70 10.39 -6.05
N LYS A 27 11.94 10.77 -6.40
CA LYS A 27 12.33 12.17 -6.56
C LYS A 27 13.14 12.31 -7.83
N SER A 28 12.70 13.19 -8.73
CA SER A 28 13.34 13.46 -10.00
C SER A 28 13.45 14.96 -10.24
N ALA A 29 14.07 15.35 -11.36
CA ALA A 29 14.11 16.75 -11.79
C ALA A 29 12.71 17.33 -12.08
N PHE A 30 11.69 16.48 -12.28
CA PHE A 30 10.32 16.87 -12.57
C PHE A 30 9.44 16.96 -11.30
N GLY A 31 9.99 16.68 -10.13
CA GLY A 31 9.28 16.73 -8.86
C GLY A 31 9.38 15.42 -8.07
N SER A 32 8.52 15.32 -7.05
CA SER A 32 8.42 14.17 -6.15
C SER A 32 7.09 13.45 -6.32
N GLU A 33 7.12 12.13 -6.21
CA GLU A 33 5.94 11.28 -6.21
C GLU A 33 5.83 10.56 -4.86
N PRO A 34 4.60 10.37 -4.35
CA PRO A 34 4.41 9.71 -3.06
C PRO A 34 4.71 8.21 -3.13
N LEU A 35 5.05 7.60 -1.99
CA LEU A 35 5.26 6.16 -1.90
C LEU A 35 3.92 5.42 -1.94
N PHE A 36 2.98 5.90 -1.12
CA PHE A 36 1.58 5.47 -1.10
C PHE A 36 0.68 6.64 -1.45
N ALA A 37 -0.43 6.35 -2.14
CA ALA A 37 -1.51 7.32 -2.27
C ALA A 37 -1.99 7.76 -0.88
N GLU A 38 -2.32 9.04 -0.78
CA GLU A 38 -2.85 9.64 0.44
C GLU A 38 -4.37 9.60 0.41
N GLU A 39 -5.01 10.75 0.19
CA GLU A 39 -6.48 10.84 0.16
C GLU A 39 -7.08 10.45 -1.19
N ILE A 40 -6.37 10.70 -2.30
CA ILE A 40 -6.89 10.54 -3.66
C ILE A 40 -5.85 9.84 -4.53
N ALA A 41 -6.26 8.75 -5.19
CA ALA A 41 -5.48 8.12 -6.25
C ALA A 41 -5.56 8.97 -7.53
N ARG A 42 -4.41 9.41 -8.04
CA ARG A 42 -4.26 10.32 -9.18
C ARG A 42 -4.20 9.58 -10.51
N CYS A 43 -3.80 8.31 -10.50
CA CYS A 43 -3.72 7.50 -11.71
C CYS A 43 -3.91 6.01 -11.45
N VAL A 44 -4.17 5.26 -12.53
CA VAL A 44 -4.23 3.79 -12.50
C VAL A 44 -2.84 3.25 -12.22
N GLY A 45 -2.75 2.33 -11.25
CA GLY A 45 -1.49 1.70 -10.84
C GLY A 45 -0.76 2.45 -9.72
N GLU A 46 -1.32 3.55 -9.20
CA GLU A 46 -0.79 4.16 -7.99
C GLU A 46 -0.92 3.22 -6.79
N ARG A 47 0.13 3.14 -5.97
CA ARG A 47 0.21 2.21 -4.84
C ARG A 47 -0.61 2.77 -3.70
N LEU A 48 -1.72 2.13 -3.32
CA LEU A 48 -2.53 2.56 -2.18
C LEU A 48 -1.99 2.02 -0.86
N ALA A 49 -1.54 0.77 -0.88
CA ALA A 49 -1.04 0.03 0.27
C ALA A 49 -0.08 -1.08 -0.18
N PHE A 50 0.58 -1.73 0.79
CA PHE A 50 1.49 -2.84 0.60
C PHE A 50 1.16 -3.98 1.57
N VAL A 51 0.93 -5.17 1.04
CA VAL A 51 0.61 -6.35 1.85
C VAL A 51 1.89 -7.08 2.26
N VAL A 52 2.02 -7.38 3.54
CA VAL A 52 3.06 -8.25 4.10
C VAL A 52 2.46 -9.61 4.42
N ALA A 53 3.03 -10.68 3.87
CA ALA A 53 2.56 -12.04 4.10
C ALA A 53 3.72 -13.04 4.06
N ASP A 54 3.49 -14.25 4.57
CA ASP A 54 4.48 -15.34 4.64
C ASP A 54 4.97 -15.79 3.27
N THR A 55 4.13 -15.65 2.24
CA THR A 55 4.49 -15.96 0.86
C THR A 55 3.96 -14.90 -0.09
N GLN A 56 4.65 -14.71 -1.20
CA GLN A 56 4.21 -13.82 -2.28
C GLN A 56 2.80 -14.15 -2.76
N LYS A 57 2.46 -15.43 -2.89
CA LYS A 57 1.12 -15.88 -3.32
C LYS A 57 0.00 -15.39 -2.39
N LEU A 58 0.25 -15.37 -1.08
CA LEU A 58 -0.73 -14.89 -0.10
C LEU A 58 -0.84 -13.36 -0.14
N ALA A 59 0.30 -12.66 -0.28
CA ALA A 59 0.30 -11.20 -0.44
C ALA A 59 -0.47 -10.78 -1.70
N ASP A 60 -0.24 -11.44 -2.84
CA ASP A 60 -0.92 -11.17 -4.10
C ASP A 60 -2.43 -11.46 -4.00
N MET A 61 -2.81 -12.56 -3.35
CA MET A 61 -4.23 -12.91 -3.17
C MET A 61 -4.96 -11.88 -2.32
N ALA A 62 -4.34 -11.43 -1.23
CA ALA A 62 -4.89 -10.41 -0.35
C ALA A 62 -4.98 -9.05 -1.06
N ALA A 63 -3.93 -8.63 -1.76
CA ALA A 63 -3.92 -7.38 -2.52
C ALA A 63 -5.02 -7.36 -3.60
N ASN A 64 -5.17 -8.45 -4.36
CA ASN A 64 -6.18 -8.57 -5.42
C ASN A 64 -7.62 -8.69 -4.90
N SER A 65 -7.81 -9.08 -3.64
CA SER A 65 -9.13 -9.20 -3.01
C SER A 65 -9.55 -7.95 -2.26
N SER A 66 -8.69 -6.91 -2.24
CA SER A 66 -8.99 -5.65 -1.55
C SER A 66 -10.14 -4.91 -2.24
N VAL A 67 -11.01 -4.32 -1.42
CA VAL A 67 -12.11 -3.47 -1.89
C VAL A 67 -11.74 -2.03 -1.55
N VAL A 68 -11.69 -1.18 -2.57
CA VAL A 68 -11.39 0.24 -2.44
C VAL A 68 -12.63 1.03 -2.85
N ASP A 69 -13.06 1.92 -1.98
CA ASP A 69 -14.09 2.92 -2.28
C ASP A 69 -13.39 4.19 -2.75
N TYR A 70 -13.81 4.73 -3.89
CA TYR A 70 -13.15 5.84 -4.60
C TYR A 70 -14.03 7.09 -4.64
#